data_AF-A0A0D6KGH5-F1
#
_entry.id   AF-A0A0D6KGH5-F1
#
_cell.length_a   1.000
_cell.length_b   1.000
_cell.length_c   1.000
_cell.angle_alpha   90.00
_cell.angle_beta   90.00
_cell.angle_gamma   90.00
#
_symmetry.space_group_name_H-M   'P 1'
#
loop_
_entity.id
_entity.type
_entity.pdbx_description
1 polymer ?
#
loop_
_entity_poly.entity_id
_entity_poly.type
_entity_poly.pdbx_seq_one_letter_code
_entity_poly.pdbx_strand_id
1 'polypeptide(L)'
;MQITQLAEKPSIDYARQHLRVEGMAEDEFLCVFGLYILTPNIFDYLAQSIQENLRYRGEFQLTTCLDQLCQAEGMTGYVIKGKCFDTGLPDTYRQTLIDFR
;
A
#
# COMPACT_ATOMS: atom_id res chain seq x y z
N MET A 1 -7.51 2.99 -12.02
CA MET A 1 -8.54 3.59 -11.15
C MET A 1 -7.92 4.74 -10.38
N GLN A 2 -8.68 5.78 -10.02
CA GLN A 2 -8.16 6.87 -9.18
C GLN A 2 -8.02 6.36 -7.74
N ILE A 3 -6.86 6.58 -7.13
CA ILE A 3 -6.66 6.34 -5.69
C ILE A 3 -6.95 7.65 -4.96
N THR A 4 -7.65 7.54 -3.84
CA THR A 4 -7.99 8.67 -2.97
C THR A 4 -7.38 8.54 -1.58
N GLN A 5 -6.94 7.35 -1.17
CA GLN A 5 -6.36 7.12 0.16
C GLN A 5 -5.52 5.84 0.18
N LEU A 6 -4.42 5.88 0.92
CA LEU A 6 -3.59 4.73 1.26
C LEU A 6 -3.38 4.65 2.78
N ALA A 7 -3.24 3.45 3.32
CA ALA A 7 -2.94 3.26 4.74
C ALA A 7 -1.97 2.10 4.96
N GLU A 8 -0.99 2.31 5.84
CA GLU A 8 -0.05 1.27 6.23
C GLU A 8 -0.70 0.29 7.21
N LYS A 9 -0.88 -0.95 6.77
CA LYS A 9 -1.35 -2.07 7.61
C LYS A 9 -2.48 -1.66 8.57
N PRO A 10 -3.59 -1.10 8.05
CA PRO A 10 -4.67 -0.57 8.86
C PRO A 10 -5.34 -1.69 9.68
N SER A 11 -6.09 -1.30 10.72
CA SER A 11 -7.05 -2.24 11.33
C SER A 11 -8.17 -2.54 10.34
N ILE A 12 -8.85 -3.68 10.52
CA ILE A 12 -10.00 -4.06 9.70
C ILE A 12 -11.11 -2.99 9.80
N ASP A 13 -11.39 -2.49 11.01
CA ASP A 13 -12.42 -1.46 11.20
C ASP A 13 -12.08 -0.17 10.46
N TYR A 14 -10.82 0.24 10.47
CA TYR A 14 -10.38 1.41 9.70
C TYR A 14 -10.54 1.17 8.20
N ALA A 15 -10.16 -0.01 7.70
CA ALA A 15 -10.27 -0.36 6.30
C ALA A 15 -11.74 -0.37 5.84
N ARG A 16 -12.65 -0.94 6.62
CA ARG A 16 -14.10 -0.93 6.34
C ARG A 16 -14.67 0.48 6.29
N GLN A 17 -14.18 1.40 7.12
CA GLN A 17 -14.70 2.76 7.17
C GLN A 17 -14.12 3.67 6.08
N HIS A 18 -12.85 3.48 5.70
CA HIS A 18 -12.11 4.48 4.90
C HIS A 18 -11.59 3.95 3.56
N LEU A 19 -11.40 2.64 3.40
CA LEU A 19 -10.70 2.05 2.25
C LEU A 19 -11.63 1.23 1.35
N ARG A 20 -12.90 1.64 1.26
CA ARG A 20 -13.92 0.97 0.45
C ARG A 20 -13.71 1.25 -1.03
N VAL A 21 -13.93 0.21 -1.84
CA VAL A 21 -13.94 0.31 -3.31
C VAL A 21 -15.33 -0.06 -3.81
N GLU A 22 -15.91 0.81 -4.63
CA GLU A 22 -17.23 0.57 -5.22
C GLU A 22 -17.23 -0.73 -6.03
N GLY A 23 -18.23 -1.58 -5.81
CA GLY A 23 -18.36 -2.88 -6.46
C GLY A 23 -17.59 -4.04 -5.80
N MET A 24 -16.87 -3.81 -4.70
CA MET A 24 -16.22 -4.88 -3.90
C MET A 24 -17.01 -5.20 -2.63
N ALA A 25 -16.93 -6.47 -2.18
CA ALA A 25 -17.63 -6.92 -0.96
C ALA A 25 -17.10 -6.19 0.30
N GLU A 26 -17.86 -6.25 1.41
CA GLU A 26 -17.55 -5.49 2.64
C GLU A 26 -16.13 -5.74 3.18
N ASP A 27 -15.71 -7.00 3.14
CA ASP A 27 -14.42 -7.48 3.66
C ASP A 27 -13.38 -7.74 2.56
N GLU A 28 -13.59 -7.17 1.37
CA GLU A 28 -12.61 -7.20 0.28
C GLU A 28 -11.94 -5.84 0.13
N PHE A 29 -10.60 -5.86 0.09
CA PHE A 29 -9.78 -4.66 -0.02
C PHE A 29 -8.71 -4.85 -1.08
N LEU A 30 -8.28 -3.74 -1.68
CA LEU A 30 -7.09 -3.73 -2.54
C LEU A 30 -5.85 -3.53 -1.68
N CYS A 31 -4.83 -4.35 -1.93
CA CYS A 31 -3.53 -4.26 -1.28
C CYS A 31 -2.46 -3.81 -2.29
N VAL A 32 -1.48 -3.06 -1.80
CA VAL A 32 -0.32 -2.65 -2.59
C VAL A 32 0.77 -3.71 -2.49
N PHE A 33 1.20 -4.25 -3.63
CA PHE A 33 2.19 -5.33 -3.69
C PHE A 33 3.63 -4.84 -3.95
N GLY A 34 3.98 -3.67 -3.42
CA GLY A 34 5.35 -3.15 -3.51
C GLY A 34 5.81 -2.71 -4.91
N LEU A 35 4.88 -2.60 -5.87
CA LEU A 35 5.16 -2.14 -7.23
C LEU A 35 4.71 -0.70 -7.38
N TYR A 36 5.66 0.17 -7.73
CA TYR A 36 5.41 1.60 -7.82
C TYR A 36 6.06 2.20 -9.06
N ILE A 37 5.39 3.19 -9.65
CA ILE A 37 5.97 4.14 -10.60
C ILE A 37 5.81 5.49 -9.93
N LEU A 38 6.92 6.06 -9.42
CA LEU A 38 6.90 7.22 -8.54
C LEU A 38 7.45 8.46 -9.24
N THR A 39 6.83 9.61 -8.97
CA THR A 39 7.43 10.91 -9.26
C THR A 39 8.55 11.17 -8.24
N PRO A 40 9.59 11.95 -8.61
CA PRO A 40 10.69 12.27 -7.69
C PRO A 40 10.23 13.03 -6.43
N ASN A 41 9.07 13.70 -6.48
CA ASN A 41 8.52 14.45 -5.35
C ASN A 41 8.31 13.59 -4.09
N ILE A 42 8.20 12.26 -4.21
CA ILE A 42 8.16 11.34 -3.06
C ILE A 42 9.38 11.50 -2.13
N PHE A 43 10.55 11.87 -2.67
CA PHE A 43 11.75 12.08 -1.87
C PHE A 43 11.64 13.30 -0.97
N ASP A 44 10.88 14.33 -1.36
CA ASP A 44 10.67 15.51 -0.53
C ASP A 44 9.80 15.15 0.69
N TYR A 45 8.75 14.37 0.51
CA TYR A 45 7.91 13.86 1.62
C TYR A 45 8.69 12.94 2.56
N LEU A 46 9.55 12.08 2.01
CA LEU A 46 10.44 11.23 2.81
C LEU A 46 11.47 12.05 3.59
N ALA A 47 12.11 13.02 2.94
CA ALA A 47 13.09 13.90 3.56
C ALA A 47 12.46 14.72 4.70
N GLN A 48 11.27 15.27 4.47
CA GLN A 48 10.51 15.97 5.50
C GLN A 48 10.19 15.04 6.68
N SER A 49 9.66 13.84 6.42
CA SER A 49 9.35 12.87 7.47
C SER A 49 10.58 12.52 8.31
N ILE A 50 11.76 12.39 7.69
CA ILE A 50 13.01 12.13 8.39
C ILE A 50 13.48 13.33 9.21
N GLN A 51 13.48 14.53 8.61
CA GLN A 51 13.94 15.76 9.25
C GLN A 51 13.08 16.13 10.47
N GLU A 52 11.77 15.94 10.36
CA GLU A 52 10.80 16.20 11.43
C GLU A 52 10.62 15.00 12.38
N ASN A 53 11.33 13.89 12.11
CA ASN A 53 11.23 12.63 12.86
C ASN A 53 9.79 12.09 12.97
N LEU A 54 8.98 12.27 11.92
CA LEU A 54 7.63 11.73 11.81
C LEU A 54 7.70 10.23 11.56
N ARG A 55 7.31 9.44 12.56
CA ARG A 55 7.35 7.98 12.50
C ARG A 55 5.96 7.40 12.64
N TYR A 56 5.64 6.43 11.78
CA TYR A 56 4.47 5.59 11.94
C TYR A 56 4.91 4.26 12.53
N ARG A 57 4.37 3.89 13.70
CA ARG A 57 4.75 2.66 14.43
C ARG A 57 6.27 2.52 14.65
N GLY A 58 6.97 3.64 14.84
CA GLY A 58 8.41 3.67 15.07
C GLY A 58 9.28 3.72 13.81
N GLU A 59 8.70 3.63 12.61
CA GLU A 59 9.42 3.59 11.34
C GLU A 59 9.09 4.81 10.45
N PHE A 60 10.04 5.18 9.58
CA PHE A 60 9.77 6.11 8.49
C PHE A 60 9.05 5.35 7.39
N GLN A 61 7.75 5.62 7.25
CA GLN A 61 6.87 4.80 6.43
C GLN A 61 6.66 5.40 5.05
N LEU A 62 7.00 4.64 4.00
CA LEU A 62 6.75 5.04 2.62
C LEU A 62 5.26 5.24 2.34
N THR A 63 4.40 4.35 2.85
CA THR A 63 2.94 4.40 2.62
C THR A 63 2.32 5.71 3.10
N THR A 64 2.78 6.27 4.21
CA THR A 64 2.31 7.57 4.70
C THR A 64 2.70 8.70 3.73
N CYS A 65 3.93 8.67 3.21
CA CYS A 65 4.39 9.65 2.22
C CYS A 65 3.63 9.51 0.88
N LEU A 66 3.32 8.27 0.48
CA LEU A 66 2.51 8.00 -0.71
C LEU A 66 1.08 8.52 -0.57
N ASP A 67 0.47 8.39 0.60
CA ASP A 67 -0.85 8.95 0.88
C ASP A 67 -0.83 10.47 0.78
N GLN A 68 0.17 11.14 1.37
CA GLN A 68 0.34 12.60 1.25
C GLN A 68 0.52 13.04 -0.20
N LEU A 69 1.37 12.36 -0.96
CA LEU A 69 1.58 12.62 -2.38
C LEU A 69 0.29 12.38 -3.19
N CYS A 70 -0.48 11.35 -2.84
CA CYS A 70 -1.78 11.07 -3.45
C CYS A 70 -2.77 12.23 -3.21
N GLN A 71 -2.79 12.85 -2.02
CA GLN A 71 -3.64 14.02 -1.76
C GLN A 71 -3.18 15.26 -2.53
N ALA A 72 -1.87 15.42 -2.72
CA ALA A 72 -1.30 16.61 -3.36
C ALA A 72 -1.41 16.60 -4.89
N GLU A 73 -1.13 15.46 -5.52
CA GLU A 73 -0.97 15.34 -6.98
C GLU A 73 -1.92 14.32 -7.62
N GLY A 74 -2.63 13.53 -6.80
CA GLY A 74 -3.39 12.38 -7.25
C GLY A 74 -2.51 11.16 -7.51
N MET A 75 -3.14 9.98 -7.59
CA MET A 75 -2.45 8.74 -7.90
C MET A 75 -3.36 7.79 -8.69
N THR A 76 -2.78 7.09 -9.66
CA THR A 76 -3.50 6.05 -10.42
C THR A 76 -3.11 4.66 -9.93
N GLY A 77 -4.12 3.88 -9.53
CA GLY A 77 -3.98 2.47 -9.20
C GLY A 77 -4.19 1.56 -10.41
N TYR A 78 -3.36 0.53 -10.53
CA TYR A 78 -3.50 -0.54 -11.52
C TYR A 78 -3.74 -1.88 -10.83
N VAL A 79 -4.90 -2.49 -11.08
CA VAL A 79 -5.23 -3.82 -10.55
C VAL A 79 -4.61 -4.87 -11.45
N ILE A 80 -3.59 -5.54 -10.94
CA ILE A 80 -2.83 -6.54 -11.69
C ILE A 80 -3.69 -7.80 -11.87
N LYS A 81 -3.87 -8.23 -13.13
CA LYS A 81 -4.43 -9.54 -13.45
C LYS A 81 -3.34 -10.61 -13.35
N GLY A 82 -3.03 -11.01 -12.13
CA GLY A 82 -1.98 -11.99 -11.84
C GLY A 82 -2.13 -12.63 -10.47
N LYS A 83 -1.20 -13.50 -10.13
CA LYS A 83 -1.09 -14.07 -8.78
C LYS A 83 0.05 -13.38 -8.05
N CYS A 84 -0.22 -12.89 -6.85
CA CYS A 84 0.83 -12.42 -5.95
C CYS A 84 1.23 -13.56 -5.01
N PHE A 85 2.53 -13.68 -4.77
CA PHE A 85 3.12 -14.60 -3.82
C PHE A 85 3.97 -13.79 -2.83
N ASP A 86 3.45 -13.58 -1.62
CA ASP A 86 4.20 -12.94 -0.56
C ASP A 86 5.14 -13.95 0.11
N THR A 87 6.39 -13.99 -0.33
CA THR A 87 7.41 -14.89 0.21
C THR A 87 7.92 -14.48 1.59
N GLY A 88 7.43 -13.37 2.16
CA GLY A 88 7.72 -12.97 3.53
C GLY A 88 6.95 -13.79 4.58
N LEU A 89 5.85 -14.44 4.20
CA LEU A 89 5.06 -15.30 5.07
C LEU A 89 5.42 -16.78 4.88
N PRO A 90 5.76 -17.54 5.94
CA PRO A 90 6.20 -18.94 5.82
C PRO A 90 5.25 -19.84 5.02
N ASP A 91 3.94 -19.74 5.26
CA ASP A 91 2.95 -20.58 4.58
C ASP A 91 2.83 -20.23 3.09
N THR A 92 2.87 -18.94 2.76
CA THR A 92 2.80 -18.47 1.36
C THR A 92 4.09 -18.82 0.61
N TYR A 93 5.25 -18.72 1.27
CA TYR A 93 6.51 -19.20 0.73
C TYR A 93 6.45 -20.70 0.38
N ARG A 94 5.99 -21.55 1.30
CA ARG A 94 5.82 -22.98 1.05
C ARG A 94 4.86 -23.23 -0.12
N GLN A 95 3.74 -22.53 -0.18
CA GLN A 95 2.76 -22.69 -1.25
C GLN A 95 3.34 -22.29 -2.61
N THR A 96 4.14 -21.23 -2.66
CA THR A 96 4.83 -20.78 -3.88
C THR A 96 5.70 -21.89 -4.47
N LEU A 97 6.45 -22.63 -3.64
CA LEU A 97 7.29 -23.74 -4.11
C LEU A 97 6.49 -24.92 -4.67
N ILE A 98 5.24 -25.12 -4.20
CA ILE A 98 4.35 -26.16 -4.72
C ILE A 98 3.77 -25.73 -6.07
N ASP A 99 3.37 -24.47 -6.19
CA ASP A 99 2.69 -23.92 -7.37
C ASP A 99 3.59 -23.80 -8.62
N PHE A 100 4.91 -23.66 -8.44
CA PHE A 100 5.90 -23.48 -9.51
C PHE A 100 6.87 -24.65 -9.67
N ARG A 101 6.40 -25.86 -9.35
CA ARG A 101 7.20 -27.09 -9.47
C ARG A 101 7.28 -27.62 -10.90
#